data_AF-A0A9W3PBW8-F1
#
_entry.id   AF-A0A9W3PBW8-F1
#
_cell.length_a   1.000
_cell.length_b   1.000
_cell.length_c   1.000
_cell.angle_alpha   90.00
_cell.angle_beta   90.00
_cell.angle_gamma   90.00
#
_symmetry.space_group_name_H-M   'P 1'
#
loop_
_entity.id
_entity.type
_entity.pdbx_description
1 polymer ?
#
loop_
_entity_poly.entity_id
_entity_poly.type
_entity_poly.pdbx_seq_one_letter_code
_entity_poly.pdbx_strand_id
1 'polypeptide(L)' 'MPTISVYGFNPGGGPSQLSAEATRDNLNEDHPAWAVALAYTASTTTAVFTSATASDAALRQALETAYPSASYHVV' A
#
# COMPACT_ATOMS: atom_id res chain seq x y z
N MET A 1 -8.00 5.57 -11.83
CA MET A 1 -7.97 5.08 -10.45
C MET A 1 -6.60 4.47 -10.26
N PRO A 2 -5.71 5.08 -9.45
CA PRO A 2 -4.40 4.50 -9.20
C PRO A 2 -4.51 3.20 -8.40
N THR A 3 -3.74 2.22 -8.83
CA THR A 3 -3.57 0.94 -8.17
C THR A 3 -2.07 0.72 -7.99
N ILE A 4 -1.63 0.66 -6.74
CA ILE A 4 -0.22 0.54 -6.39
C ILE A 4 -0.02 -0.71 -5.55
N SER A 5 0.91 -1.53 -5.98
CA SER A 5 1.25 -2.80 -5.36
C SER A 5 2.49 -2.63 -4.49
N VAL A 6 2.40 -3.12 -3.26
CA VAL A 6 3.50 -3.19 -2.30
C VAL A 6 3.80 -4.66 -2.04
N TYR A 7 5.00 -5.10 -2.37
CA TYR A 7 5.52 -6.41 -2.03
C TYR A 7 6.96 -6.25 -1.58
N GLY A 8 7.49 -7.12 -0.73
CA GLY A 8 8.88 -6.95 -0.34
C GLY A 8 9.86 -7.73 -1.22
N PHE A 9 11.15 -7.46 -1.02
CA PHE A 9 12.23 -7.92 -1.90
C PHE A 9 12.41 -9.45 -1.92
N ASN A 10 11.87 -10.16 -0.94
CA ASN A 10 11.92 -11.61 -0.85
C ASN A 10 10.50 -12.20 -0.80
N PRO A 11 10.26 -13.39 -1.39
CA PRO A 11 8.94 -14.03 -1.44
C PRO A 11 8.33 -14.37 -0.06
N GLY A 12 9.09 -14.26 1.03
CA GLY A 12 8.60 -14.39 2.41
C GLY A 12 8.68 -13.10 3.24
N GLY A 13 9.04 -11.98 2.63
CA GLY A 13 9.28 -10.72 3.33
C GLY A 13 8.63 -9.57 2.61
N GLY A 14 7.30 -9.49 2.64
CA GLY A 14 6.49 -8.33 2.28
C GLY A 14 5.70 -7.79 3.48
N PRO A 15 4.88 -6.74 3.30
CA PRO A 15 4.08 -6.21 4.39
C PRO A 15 3.17 -7.30 4.96
N SER A 16 3.07 -7.40 6.29
CA SER A 16 2.06 -8.27 6.89
C SER A 16 0.67 -7.72 6.59
N GLN A 17 -0.34 -8.59 6.57
CA GLN A 17 -1.73 -8.17 6.36
C GLN A 17 -2.13 -7.06 7.34
N LEU A 18 -1.80 -7.23 8.62
CA LEU A 18 -2.06 -6.23 9.67
C LEU A 18 -1.37 -4.90 9.39
N SER A 19 -0.12 -4.91 8.92
CA SER A 19 0.58 -3.68 8.55
C SER A 19 -0.08 -3.00 7.35
N ALA A 20 -0.50 -3.77 6.34
CA ALA A 20 -1.18 -3.24 5.16
C ALA A 20 -2.56 -2.64 5.50
N GLU A 21 -3.32 -3.30 6.37
CA GLU A 21 -4.60 -2.79 6.88
C GLU A 21 -4.40 -1.49 7.66
N ALA A 22 -3.40 -1.44 8.55
CA ALA A 22 -3.07 -0.22 9.29
C ALA A 22 -2.66 0.93 8.35
N THR A 23 -1.86 0.67 7.31
CA THR A 23 -1.52 1.69 6.30
C THR A 23 -2.75 2.18 5.56
N ARG A 24 -3.65 1.28 5.12
CA ARG A 24 -4.91 1.68 4.48
C ARG A 24 -5.72 2.60 5.39
N ASP A 25 -5.85 2.24 6.66
CA ASP A 25 -6.66 3.00 7.62
C ASP A 25 -6.06 4.36 7.91
N ASN A 26 -4.74 4.44 8.12
CA ASN A 26 -4.02 5.72 8.27
C ASN A 26 -4.19 6.62 7.02
N LEU A 27 -4.08 6.06 5.81
CA LEU A 27 -4.29 6.83 4.58
C LEU A 27 -5.71 7.37 4.45
N ASN A 28 -6.71 6.61 4.90
CA ASN A 28 -8.11 7.06 4.91
C ASN A 28 -8.40 8.04 6.06
N GLU A 29 -7.67 7.96 7.18
CA GLU A 29 -7.78 8.92 8.27
C GLU A 29 -7.15 10.28 7.90
N ASP A 30 -5.94 10.26 7.34
CA ASP A 30 -5.22 11.44 6.86
C ASP A 30 -5.88 12.05 5.61
N HIS A 31 -6.46 11.20 4.76
CA HIS A 31 -7.13 11.60 3.53
C HIS A 31 -8.51 10.91 3.38
N PRO A 32 -9.54 11.39 4.10
CA PRO A 32 -10.89 10.79 4.07
C PRO A 32 -11.51 10.71 2.68
N ALA A 33 -11.12 11.61 1.79
CA ALA A 33 -11.60 11.63 0.41
C ALA A 33 -10.98 10.52 -0.46
N TRP A 34 -9.83 9.94 -0.08
CA TRP A 34 -9.08 8.98 -0.90
C TRP A 34 -9.77 7.63 -1.05
N ALA A 35 -10.57 7.23 -0.06
CA ALA A 35 -11.32 5.97 -0.06
C ALA A 35 -10.45 4.77 -0.54
N VAL A 36 -9.26 4.65 0.06
CA VAL A 36 -8.27 3.62 -0.26
C VAL A 36 -8.81 2.26 0.12
N ALA A 37 -8.87 1.37 -0.86
CA ALA A 37 -9.14 -0.05 -0.71
C ALA A 37 -7.83 -0.85 -0.69
N LEU A 38 -7.82 -1.97 0.03
CA LEU A 38 -6.69 -2.88 0.13
C LEU A 38 -7.11 -4.27 -0.36
N ALA A 39 -6.31 -4.86 -1.25
CA ALA A 39 -6.35 -6.28 -1.56
C ALA A 39 -5.02 -6.92 -1.15
N TYR A 40 -5.04 -7.82 -0.16
CA TYR A 40 -3.85 -8.50 0.34
C TYR A 40 -3.80 -9.96 -0.12
N THR A 41 -2.65 -10.39 -0.63
CA THR A 41 -2.38 -11.76 -1.08
C THR A 41 -1.34 -12.39 -0.15
N ALA A 42 -1.79 -13.30 0.71
CA ALA A 42 -0.93 -13.92 1.73
C ALA A 42 0.15 -14.86 1.17
N SER A 43 -0.11 -15.51 0.03
CA SER A 43 0.85 -16.44 -0.59
C SER A 43 2.12 -15.77 -1.11
N THR A 44 2.06 -14.47 -1.42
CA THR A 44 3.18 -13.66 -1.93
C THR A 44 3.46 -12.45 -1.05
N THR A 45 2.78 -12.33 0.09
CA THR A 45 2.85 -11.15 0.99
C THR A 45 2.70 -9.83 0.24
N THR A 46 1.77 -9.78 -0.73
CA THR A 46 1.56 -8.62 -1.61
C THR A 46 0.33 -7.84 -1.17
N ALA A 47 0.48 -6.54 -0.94
CA ALA A 47 -0.59 -5.61 -0.61
C ALA A 47 -0.86 -4.68 -1.80
N VAL A 48 -2.08 -4.67 -2.32
CA VAL A 48 -2.48 -3.81 -3.44
C VAL A 48 -3.42 -2.73 -2.93
N PHE A 49 -2.98 -1.48 -3.00
CA PHE A 49 -3.75 -0.31 -2.58
C PHE A 49 -4.37 0.35 -3.80
N THR A 50 -5.69 0.54 -3.78
CA THR A 50 -6.43 1.20 -4.86
C THR A 50 -7.18 2.39 -4.30
N SER A 51 -7.02 3.57 -4.91
CA SER A 51 -7.79 4.76 -4.55
C SER A 51 -8.67 5.19 -5.72
N ALA A 52 -9.88 5.64 -5.40
CA ALA A 52 -10.81 6.17 -6.41
C ALA A 52 -10.49 7.63 -6.79
N THR A 53 -9.89 8.38 -5.89
CA THR A 53 -9.81 9.86 -5.95
C THR A 53 -8.40 10.40 -5.76
N ALA A 54 -7.48 9.65 -5.12
CA ALA A 54 -6.08 10.05 -5.05
C ALA A 54 -5.45 10.06 -6.44
N SER A 55 -4.44 10.92 -6.62
CA SER A 55 -3.58 10.83 -7.79
C SER A 55 -2.56 9.70 -7.61
N ASP A 56 -2.10 9.12 -8.71
CA ASP A 56 -1.09 8.05 -8.71
C ASP A 56 0.19 8.48 -7.98
N ALA A 57 0.67 9.69 -8.24
CA ALA A 57 1.85 10.24 -7.58
C ALA A 57 1.66 10.42 -6.06
N ALA A 58 0.50 10.93 -5.64
CA ALA A 58 0.23 11.14 -4.21
C ALA A 58 0.08 9.81 -3.45
N LEU A 59 -0.64 8.84 -4.04
CA LEU A 59 -0.77 7.52 -3.45
C LEU A 59 0.58 6.80 -3.38
N ARG A 60 1.41 6.91 -4.44
CA ARG A 60 2.75 6.31 -4.47
C ARG A 60 3.63 6.90 -3.38
N GLN A 61 3.69 8.23 -3.28
CA GLN A 61 4.52 8.91 -2.29
C GLN A 61 4.11 8.55 -0.84
N ALA A 62 2.81 8.47 -0.57
CA ALA A 62 2.32 8.08 0.75
C ALA A 62 2.70 6.63 1.08
N LEU A 63 2.60 5.72 0.10
CA LEU A 63 3.00 4.33 0.26
C LEU A 63 4.51 4.16 0.39
N GLU A 64 5.33 4.89 -0.36
CA GLU A 64 6.80 4.90 -0.22
C GLU A 64 7.24 5.41 1.15
N THR A 65 6.48 6.34 1.73
CA THR A 65 6.72 6.84 3.09
C THR A 65 6.40 5.77 4.14
N ALA A 66 5.29 5.04 3.98
CA ALA A 66 4.92 3.94 4.88
C ALA A 66 5.79 2.68 4.67
N TYR A 67 6.26 2.46 3.44
CA TYR A 67 7.01 1.29 2.99
C TYR A 67 8.30 1.73 2.30
N PRO A 68 9.37 1.99 3.07
CA PRO A 68 10.63 2.44 2.51
C PRO A 68 11.24 1.41 1.55
N SER A 69 11.83 1.90 0.47
CA SER A 69 12.40 1.11 -0.63
C SER A 69 13.56 0.19 -0.23
N ALA A 70 14.11 0.37 0.98
CA ALA A 70 15.11 -0.53 1.55
C ALA A 70 14.56 -1.94 1.85
N SER A 71 13.23 -2.05 2.07
CA SER A 71 12.57 -3.30 2.46
C SER A 71 11.43 -3.69 1.52
N TYR A 72 10.89 -2.74 0.76
CA TYR A 72 9.67 -2.92 -0.03
C TYR A 72 9.82 -2.39 -1.46
N HIS A 73 9.10 -3.03 -2.37
CA HIS A 73 8.86 -2.55 -3.72
C HIS A 73 7.47 -1.96 -3.80
N VAL A 74 7.38 -0.68 -4.18
CA VAL A 74 6.13 0.02 -4.45
C VAL A 74 6.03 0.19 -5.97
N VAL A 75 5.04 -0.43 -6.61
CA VAL A 75 4.86 -0.49 -8.07
C VAL A 75 3.49 0.05 -8.46
#